data_AF-A0A813EQ77-F1
#
_entry.id   AF-A0A813EQ77-F1
#
_cell.length_a   1.000
_cell.length_b   1.000
_cell.length_c   1.000
_cell.angle_alpha   90.00
_cell.angle_beta   90.00
_cell.angle_gamma   90.00
#
_symmetry.space_group_name_H-M   'P 1'
#
loop_
_entity.id
_entity.type
_entity.pdbx_description
1 polymer ?
#
loop_
_entity_poly.entity_id
_entity_poly.type
_entity_poly.pdbx_seq_one_letter_code
_entity_poly.pdbx_strand_id
1 'polypeptide(L)'
;SFGKLINVAAQNGHVDVAEAWLQEMGSAVDVVDLVAFSAVINAYAKAADPEGAVRCFHRAVDSGLRPDLGVYVAVIDAHAACGQGAGAAEWLDKGVAA
;
A
#
# COMPACT_ATOMS: atom_id res chain seq x y z
N SER A 1 13.92 6.43 11.91
CA SER A 1 13.02 5.27 11.75
C SER A 1 12.76 5.06 10.28
N PHE A 2 12.88 3.82 9.81
CA PHE A 2 12.68 3.46 8.40
C PHE A 2 11.32 3.92 7.83
N GLY A 3 10.26 3.94 8.64
CA GLY A 3 8.95 4.50 8.23
C GLY A 3 9.00 5.95 7.73
N LYS A 4 9.91 6.80 8.26
CA LYS A 4 10.12 8.16 7.72
C LYS A 4 10.78 8.13 6.34
N LEU A 5 11.73 7.22 6.11
CA LEU A 5 12.41 7.08 4.81
C LEU A 5 11.44 6.54 3.76
N ILE A 6 10.62 5.55 4.12
CA ILE A 6 9.54 5.03 3.27
C ILE A 6 8.55 6.15 2.94
N ASN A 7 8.07 6.87 3.93
CA ASN A 7 7.10 7.94 3.71
C ASN A 7 7.68 9.07 2.84
N VAL A 8 8.94 9.48 3.05
CA VAL A 8 9.59 10.48 2.20
C VAL A 8 9.76 9.97 0.78
N ALA A 9 10.22 8.74 0.58
CA ALA A 9 10.35 8.14 -0.76
C ALA A 9 9.00 8.06 -1.48
N ALA A 10 7.96 7.57 -0.78
CA ALA A 10 6.59 7.50 -1.25
C ALA A 10 6.01 8.88 -1.64
N GLN A 11 6.25 9.90 -0.81
CA GLN A 11 5.80 11.27 -1.09
C GLN A 11 6.47 11.89 -2.31
N ASN A 12 7.69 11.47 -2.64
CA ASN A 12 8.43 11.94 -3.82
C ASN A 12 8.24 11.05 -5.05
N GLY A 13 7.35 10.06 -5.00
CA GLY A 13 7.07 9.16 -6.14
C GLY A 13 8.15 8.13 -6.41
N HIS A 14 9.15 7.98 -5.52
CA HIS A 14 10.18 6.94 -5.62
C HIS A 14 9.65 5.64 -5.02
N VAL A 15 8.69 5.02 -5.73
CA VAL A 15 8.00 3.80 -5.31
C VAL A 15 8.99 2.63 -5.16
N ASP A 16 9.94 2.53 -6.08
CA ASP A 16 11.05 1.57 -6.07
C ASP A 16 11.88 1.66 -4.79
N VAL A 17 12.24 2.88 -4.37
CA VAL A 17 13.00 3.14 -3.15
C VAL A 17 12.16 2.83 -1.91
N ALA A 18 10.87 3.19 -1.91
CA ALA A 18 9.97 2.91 -0.82
C ALA A 18 9.77 1.39 -0.63
N GLU A 19 9.64 0.64 -1.73
CA GLU A 19 9.53 -0.81 -1.71
C GLU A 19 10.84 -1.49 -1.28
N ALA A 20 11.99 -1.01 -1.76
CA ALA A 20 13.30 -1.50 -1.34
C ALA A 20 13.50 -1.34 0.18
N TRP A 21 13.13 -0.19 0.74
CA TRP A 21 13.17 0.00 2.19
C TRP A 21 12.19 -0.92 2.92
N LEU A 22 10.99 -1.14 2.39
CA LEU A 22 10.02 -2.05 2.98
C LEU A 22 10.48 -3.52 2.89
N GLN A 23 11.30 -3.90 1.90
CA GLN A 23 11.99 -5.19 1.83
C GLN A 23 13.18 -5.27 2.79
N GLU A 24 14.01 -4.22 2.90
CA GLU A 24 15.16 -4.16 3.81
C GLU A 24 14.76 -4.19 5.28
N MET A 25 13.60 -3.64 5.65
CA MET A 25 13.05 -3.80 7.00
C MET A 25 12.80 -5.28 7.36
N GLY A 26 12.85 -6.17 6.37
CA GLY A 26 12.98 -7.59 6.55
C GLY A 26 11.67 -8.27 6.91
N SER A 27 11.61 -9.55 6.61
CA SER A 27 10.63 -10.53 7.08
C SER A 27 10.51 -10.65 8.61
N ALA A 28 11.12 -9.76 9.37
CA ALA A 28 10.88 -9.59 10.79
C ALA A 28 9.52 -8.88 10.95
N VAL A 29 8.47 -9.69 11.01
CA VAL A 29 7.07 -9.30 11.26
C VAL A 29 6.93 -8.29 12.42
N ASP A 30 7.89 -8.24 13.34
CA ASP A 30 7.88 -7.35 14.51
C ASP A 30 8.30 -5.90 14.23
N VAL A 31 8.80 -5.54 13.04
CA VAL A 31 9.34 -4.18 12.78
C VAL A 31 8.52 -3.37 11.76
N VAL A 32 7.80 -4.01 10.84
CA VAL A 32 7.00 -3.32 9.82
C VAL A 32 5.55 -3.21 10.27
N ASP A 33 5.12 -2.00 10.58
CA ASP A 33 3.74 -1.71 10.97
C ASP A 33 2.85 -1.37 9.76
N LEU A 34 1.54 -1.28 10.02
CA LEU A 34 0.55 -0.93 9.00
C LEU A 34 0.82 0.46 8.38
N VAL A 35 1.46 1.37 9.13
CA VAL A 35 1.78 2.72 8.66
C VAL A 35 2.81 2.65 7.52
N ALA A 36 3.82 1.81 7.63
CA ALA A 36 4.80 1.60 6.56
C ALA A 36 4.16 1.02 5.29
N PHE A 37 3.29 0.01 5.43
CA PHE A 37 2.54 -0.56 4.29
C PHE A 37 1.61 0.46 3.64
N SER A 38 0.86 1.22 4.45
CA SER A 38 -0.04 2.27 3.97
C SER A 38 0.72 3.33 3.15
N ALA A 39 1.91 3.73 3.61
CA ALA A 39 2.75 4.67 2.87
C ALA A 39 3.17 4.14 1.48
N VAL A 40 3.56 2.86 1.39
CA VAL A 40 3.94 2.24 0.11
C VAL A 40 2.74 2.06 -0.81
N ILE A 41 1.59 1.62 -0.30
CA ILE A 41 0.34 1.49 -1.08
C ILE A 41 -0.07 2.84 -1.66
N ASN A 42 -0.01 3.91 -0.87
CA ASN A 42 -0.28 5.27 -1.35
C ASN A 42 0.75 5.74 -2.40
N ALA A 43 1.99 5.28 -2.31
CA ALA A 43 3.01 5.55 -3.34
C ALA A 43 2.61 4.93 -4.68
N TYR A 44 2.19 3.66 -4.68
CA TYR A 44 1.65 2.99 -5.86
C TYR A 44 0.41 3.67 -6.42
N ALA A 45 -0.50 4.13 -5.55
CA ALA A 45 -1.68 4.88 -5.97
C ALA A 45 -1.33 6.15 -6.75
N LYS A 46 -0.36 6.93 -6.24
CA LYS A 46 0.15 8.14 -6.91
C LYS A 46 0.89 7.83 -8.21
N ALA A 47 1.52 6.67 -8.30
CA ALA A 47 2.20 6.21 -9.51
C ALA A 47 1.24 5.58 -10.53
N ALA A 48 -0.07 5.52 -10.24
CA ALA A 48 -1.05 4.83 -11.07
C ALA A 48 -0.64 3.37 -11.34
N ASP A 49 -0.18 2.68 -10.29
CA ASP A 49 0.15 1.24 -10.29
C ASP A 49 -0.76 0.46 -9.33
N PRO A 50 -1.98 0.13 -9.75
CA PRO A 50 -2.94 -0.62 -8.94
C PRO A 50 -2.45 -2.03 -8.62
N GLU A 51 -1.69 -2.66 -9.51
CA GLU A 51 -1.15 -4.00 -9.29
C GLU A 51 -0.14 -3.99 -8.13
N GLY A 52 0.73 -2.98 -8.08
CA GLY A 52 1.63 -2.74 -6.96
C GLY A 52 0.91 -2.48 -5.64
N ALA A 53 -0.12 -1.63 -5.66
CA ALA A 53 -0.94 -1.35 -4.49
C ALA A 53 -1.58 -2.64 -3.92
N VAL A 54 -2.15 -3.47 -4.79
CA VAL A 54 -2.77 -4.75 -4.42
C VAL A 54 -1.75 -5.75 -3.89
N ARG A 55 -0.58 -5.89 -4.52
CA ARG A 55 0.50 -6.76 -4.00
C ARG A 55 0.94 -6.35 -2.60
N CYS A 56 1.09 -5.05 -2.37
CA CYS A 56 1.52 -4.52 -1.08
C CYS A 56 0.43 -4.71 0.01
N PHE A 57 -0.85 -4.55 -0.36
CA PHE A 57 -1.98 -4.89 0.51
C PHE A 57 -1.93 -6.35 0.97
N HIS A 58 -1.78 -7.29 0.03
CA HIS A 58 -1.71 -8.72 0.35
C HIS A 58 -0.53 -9.04 1.28
N ARG A 59 0.64 -8.44 1.05
CA ARG A 59 1.80 -8.59 1.96
C ARG A 59 1.50 -8.11 3.38
N ALA A 60 0.73 -7.03 3.55
CA ALA A 60 0.33 -6.56 4.87
C ALA A 60 -0.57 -7.59 5.58
N VAL A 61 -1.55 -8.15 4.87
CA VAL A 61 -2.44 -9.20 5.39
C VAL A 61 -1.68 -10.48 5.73
N ASP A 62 -0.79 -10.93 4.84
CA ASP A 62 0.04 -12.14 5.03
C ASP A 62 1.02 -11.98 6.20
N SER A 63 1.38 -10.74 6.54
CA SER A 63 2.18 -10.40 7.72
C SER A 63 1.36 -10.34 9.01
N GLY A 64 0.07 -10.71 8.97
CA GLY A 64 -0.84 -10.73 10.12
C GLY A 64 -1.38 -9.37 10.52
N LEU A 65 -1.10 -8.32 9.74
CA LEU A 65 -1.67 -6.99 9.98
C LEU A 65 -3.12 -6.96 9.49
N ARG A 66 -3.95 -6.13 10.14
CA ARG A 66 -5.31 -5.86 9.70
C ARG A 66 -5.34 -4.52 8.97
N PRO A 67 -5.49 -4.50 7.64
CA PRO A 67 -5.70 -3.26 6.90
C PRO A 67 -6.90 -2.49 7.44
N ASP A 68 -6.73 -1.18 7.60
CA ASP A 68 -7.80 -0.27 7.96
C ASP A 68 -8.42 0.36 6.71
N LEU A 69 -9.49 1.14 6.91
CA LEU A 69 -10.18 1.83 5.83
C LEU A 69 -9.23 2.70 4.98
N GLY A 70 -8.22 3.31 5.60
CA GLY A 70 -7.25 4.14 4.88
C GLY A 70 -6.45 3.34 3.85
N VAL A 71 -6.07 2.11 4.20
CA VAL A 71 -5.39 1.19 3.29
C VAL A 71 -6.28 0.74 2.14
N TYR A 72 -7.56 0.43 2.40
CA TYR A 72 -8.52 0.11 1.34
C TYR A 72 -8.73 1.28 0.37
N VAL A 73 -8.93 2.49 0.91
CA VAL A 73 -9.08 3.72 0.10
C VAL A 73 -7.87 3.94 -0.80
N ALA A 74 -6.65 3.72 -0.31
CA ALA A 74 -5.44 3.87 -1.13
C ALA A 74 -5.39 2.89 -2.31
N VAL A 75 -5.87 1.64 -2.15
CA VAL A 75 -5.96 0.68 -3.26
C VAL A 75 -7.06 1.08 -4.25
N ILE A 76 -8.19 1.57 -3.76
CA ILE A 76 -9.29 2.11 -4.61
C ILE A 76 -8.78 3.29 -5.43
N ASP A 77 -8.06 4.23 -4.81
CA ASP A 77 -7.48 5.40 -5.47
C ASP A 77 -6.48 4.99 -6.56
N ALA A 78 -5.68 3.95 -6.33
CA ALA A 78 -4.77 3.41 -7.34
C ALA A 78 -5.50 2.92 -8.60
N HIS A 79 -6.59 2.17 -8.43
CA HIS A 79 -7.43 1.73 -9.54
C HIS A 79 -8.14 2.90 -10.23
N ALA A 80 -8.65 3.87 -9.45
CA ALA A 80 -9.33 5.05 -9.97
C ALA A 80 -8.39 5.93 -10.81
N ALA A 81 -7.14 6.11 -10.38
CA ALA A 81 -6.12 6.88 -11.09
C ALA A 81 -5.78 6.29 -12.48
N CYS A 82 -5.96 4.97 -12.67
CA CYS A 82 -5.79 4.29 -13.96
C CYS A 82 -7.07 4.20 -14.80
N GLY A 83 -8.19 4.77 -14.35
CA GLY A 83 -9.49 4.59 -14.99
C GLY A 83 -10.06 3.17 -14.87
N GLN A 84 -9.54 2.34 -13.96
CA GLN A 84 -9.98 0.98 -13.72
C GLN A 84 -11.18 0.95 -12.75
N GLY A 85 -12.30 1.54 -13.17
CA GLY A 85 -13.49 1.69 -12.31
C GLY A 85 -14.05 0.37 -11.75
N ALA A 86 -13.95 -0.73 -12.50
CA ALA A 86 -14.37 -2.05 -12.03
C ALA A 86 -13.51 -2.55 -10.85
N GLY A 87 -12.18 -2.36 -10.92
CA GLY A 87 -11.29 -2.71 -9.81
C GLY A 87 -11.52 -1.82 -8.59
N ALA A 88 -11.74 -0.52 -8.79
CA ALA A 88 -12.09 0.40 -7.71
C ALA A 88 -13.39 -0.01 -6.99
N ALA A 89 -14.42 -0.42 -7.74
CA ALA A 89 -15.68 -0.91 -7.17
C ALA A 89 -15.51 -2.23 -6.39
N GLU A 90 -14.73 -3.18 -6.91
CA GLU A 90 -14.43 -4.43 -6.20
C GLU A 90 -13.76 -4.17 -4.84
N TRP A 91 -12.80 -3.25 -4.80
CA TRP A 91 -12.10 -2.90 -3.56
C TRP A 91 -12.97 -2.11 -2.59
N LEU A 92 -13.93 -1.32 -3.09
CA LEU A 92 -14.94 -0.68 -2.25
C LEU A 92 -15.82 -1.71 -1.54
N ASP A 93 -16.31 -2.71 -2.26
CA ASP A 93 -17.13 -3.79 -1.69
C ASP A 93 -16.35 -4.57 -0.63
N LYS A 94 -15.06 -4.86 -0.89
CA LYS A 94 -14.16 -5.51 0.08
C LYS A 94 -13.95 -4.65 1.33
N GLY A 95 -13.76 -3.34 1.17
CA GLY A 95 -13.55 -2.42 2.29
C GLY A 95 -14.79 -2.24 3.18
N VAL A 96 -15.99 -2.33 2.61
CA VAL A 96 -17.26 -2.28 3.37
C VAL A 96 -17.53 -3.58 4.13
N ALA A 97 -17.01 -4.71 3.65
CA ALA A 97 -17.19 -6.03 4.26
C ALA A 97 -16.13 -6.40 5.33
N ALA A 98 -15.09 -5.57 5.51
CA ALA A 98 -13.96 -5.80 6.43
C ALA A 98 -14.22 -5.28 7.85
#